data_AF-A0A0G3BJA8-F1
#
_entry.id   AF-A0A0G3BJA8-F1
#
_cell.length_a   1.000
_cell.length_b   1.000
_cell.length_c   1.000
_cell.angle_alpha   90.00
_cell.angle_beta   90.00
_cell.angle_gamma   90.00
#
_symmetry.space_group_name_H-M   'P 1'
#
loop_
_entity.id
_entity.type
_entity.pdbx_description
1 polymer ?
#
loop_
_entity_poly.entity_id
_entity_poly.type
_entity_poly.pdbx_seq_one_letter_code
_entity_poly.pdbx_strand_id
1 'polypeptide(L)'
;MFQQFAEAQMRNGVPPKGLEQAFAQKLQISPSMWSQIKSSRPIGDKLARQLEVACNVPAGWLDEERAPQGLSPAEQQFLALALKAWRATNAEGRKRLKTVLKEILG
;
A
#
# COMPACT_ATOMS: atom_id res chain seq x y z
N MET A 1 -3.65 5.71 3.29
CA MET A 1 -4.47 6.65 2.50
C MET A 1 -4.35 6.40 0.99
N PHE A 2 -3.20 6.66 0.33
CA PHE A 2 -3.08 6.45 -1.12
C PHE A 2 -3.26 4.98 -1.55
N GLN A 3 -2.64 4.02 -0.85
CA GLN A 3 -2.80 2.59 -1.17
C GLN A 3 -4.27 2.18 -1.19
N GLN A 4 -5.06 2.57 -0.17
CA GLN A 4 -6.50 2.27 -0.11
C GLN A 4 -7.27 2.90 -1.27
N PHE A 5 -6.94 4.14 -1.66
CA PHE A 5 -7.52 4.77 -2.85
C PHE A 5 -7.15 4.01 -4.13
N ALA A 6 -5.88 3.67 -4.31
CA ALA A 6 -5.39 2.95 -5.48
C ALA A 6 -6.04 1.56 -5.58
N GLU A 7 -6.13 0.82 -4.48
CA GLU A 7 -6.81 -0.47 -4.41
C GLU A 7 -8.29 -0.37 -4.78
N ALA A 8 -9.00 0.64 -4.26
CA ALA A 8 -10.41 0.86 -4.60
C ALA A 8 -10.59 1.17 -6.10
N GLN A 9 -9.75 2.05 -6.65
CA GLN A 9 -9.80 2.38 -8.08
C GLN A 9 -9.45 1.18 -8.97
N MET A 10 -8.44 0.39 -8.59
CA MET A 10 -8.05 -0.83 -9.30
C MET A 10 -9.14 -1.89 -9.26
N ARG A 11 -9.84 -2.06 -8.13
CA ARG A 11 -11.03 -2.95 -8.04
C ARG A 11 -12.15 -2.51 -8.99
N ASN A 12 -12.26 -1.21 -9.23
CA ASN A 12 -13.22 -0.62 -10.19
C ASN A 12 -12.71 -0.65 -11.64
N GLY A 13 -11.60 -1.35 -11.94
CA GLY A 13 -11.06 -1.49 -13.28
C GLY A 13 -10.26 -0.28 -13.80
N VAL A 14 -9.96 0.69 -12.94
CA VAL A 14 -9.16 1.86 -13.33
C VAL A 14 -7.69 1.44 -13.45
N PRO A 15 -7.01 1.75 -14.57
CA PRO A 15 -5.61 1.40 -14.76
C PRO A 15 -4.70 2.16 -13.77
N PRO A 16 -3.55 1.59 -13.38
CA PRO A 16 -2.66 2.19 -12.38
C PRO A 16 -2.02 3.51 -12.86
N LYS A 17 -1.93 3.70 -14.18
CA LYS A 17 -1.38 4.93 -14.77
C LYS A 17 -2.33 6.09 -14.50
N GLY A 18 -1.83 7.11 -13.79
CA GLY A 18 -2.60 8.32 -13.47
C GLY A 18 -3.32 8.30 -12.12
N LEU A 19 -3.26 7.20 -11.36
CA LEU A 19 -3.88 7.14 -10.02
C LEU A 19 -3.32 8.19 -9.06
N GLU A 20 -2.02 8.49 -9.16
CA GLU A 20 -1.41 9.55 -8.34
C GLU A 20 -1.93 10.94 -8.70
N GLN A 21 -2.17 11.21 -9.99
CA GLN A 21 -2.75 12.47 -10.44
C GLN A 21 -4.20 12.60 -9.99
N ALA A 22 -4.99 11.53 -10.15
CA ALA A 22 -6.37 11.49 -9.67
C ALA A 22 -6.45 11.66 -8.14
N PHE A 23 -5.50 11.09 -7.40
CA PHE A 23 -5.43 11.27 -5.95
C PHE A 23 -5.05 12.70 -5.57
N ALA A 24 -4.06 13.31 -6.23
CA ALA A 24 -3.72 14.71 -6.00
C ALA A 24 -4.92 15.64 -6.27
N GLN A 25 -5.70 15.38 -7.32
CA GLN A 25 -6.94 16.10 -7.60
C GLN A 25 -7.99 15.91 -6.50
N LYS A 26 -8.19 14.66 -6.02
CA LYS A 26 -9.09 14.37 -4.89
C LYS A 26 -8.69 15.15 -3.64
N LEU A 27 -7.39 15.27 -3.39
CA LEU A 27 -6.82 16.01 -2.28
C LEU A 27 -6.80 17.52 -2.49
N GLN A 28 -7.17 18.01 -3.67
CA GLN A 28 -7.08 19.43 -4.08
C GLN A 28 -5.66 20.01 -3.94
N ILE A 29 -4.66 19.23 -4.32
CA ILE A 29 -3.24 19.63 -4.34
C ILE A 29 -2.62 19.41 -5.72
N SER A 30 -1.46 20.01 -5.96
CA SER A 30 -0.71 19.74 -7.18
C SER A 30 -0.06 18.34 -7.14
N PRO A 31 0.13 17.67 -8.31
CA PRO A 31 0.86 16.40 -8.37
C PRO A 31 2.29 16.50 -7.81
N SER A 32 2.93 17.67 -7.96
CA SER A 32 4.24 17.95 -7.38
C SER A 32 4.20 17.99 -5.86
N MET A 33 3.18 18.62 -5.27
CA MET A 33 2.97 18.63 -3.82
C MET A 33 2.69 17.22 -3.28
N TRP A 34 1.88 16.43 -3.98
CA TRP A 34 1.69 15.02 -3.63
C TRP A 34 3.01 14.23 -3.64
N SER A 35 3.85 14.47 -4.64
CA SER A 35 5.18 13.82 -4.73
C SER A 35 6.09 14.21 -3.56
N GLN A 36 6.02 15.46 -3.09
CA GLN A 36 6.77 15.93 -1.92
C GLN A 36 6.26 15.33 -0.61
N ILE A 37 4.95 15.17 -0.46
CA ILE A 37 4.32 14.53 0.71
C ILE A 37 4.77 13.06 0.79
N LYS A 38 4.81 12.35 -0.35
CA LYS A 38 5.32 10.98 -0.43
C LYS A 38 6.79 10.85 -0.05
N SER A 39 7.61 11.88 -0.28
CA SER A 39 9.04 11.89 0.05
C SER A 39 9.34 12.33 1.49
N SER A 40 8.37 12.21 2.40
CA SER A 40 8.53 12.43 3.85
C SER A 40 8.89 13.85 4.28
N ARG A 41 8.47 14.89 3.53
CA ARG A 41 8.60 16.27 4.03
C ARG A 41 7.48 16.58 5.02
N PRO A 42 7.78 17.26 6.15
CA PRO A 42 6.75 17.78 7.04
C PRO A 42 5.80 18.69 6.26
N ILE A 43 4.51 18.48 6.45
CA ILE A 43 3.45 19.37 5.94
C ILE A 43 2.92 20.22 7.08
N GLY A 44 2.46 21.42 6.77
CA GLY A 44 1.82 22.28 7.77
C GLY A 44 0.43 21.76 8.18
N ASP A 45 0.01 22.09 9.40
CA ASP A 45 -1.23 21.61 10.02
C ASP A 45 -2.47 21.81 9.15
N LYS A 46 -2.59 22.97 8.50
CA LYS A 46 -3.72 23.27 7.61
C LYS A 46 -3.82 22.26 6.47
N LEU A 47 -2.68 21.88 5.89
CA LEU A 47 -2.63 20.89 4.82
C LEU A 47 -2.93 19.49 5.37
N ALA A 48 -2.38 19.15 6.54
CA ALA A 48 -2.70 17.88 7.21
C ALA A 48 -4.22 17.72 7.42
N ARG A 49 -4.89 18.72 7.99
CA ARG A 49 -6.36 18.70 8.21
C ARG A 49 -7.14 18.58 6.90
N GLN A 50 -6.71 19.26 5.84
CA GLN A 50 -7.33 19.12 4.51
C GLN A 50 -7.23 17.69 3.98
N LEU A 51 -6.04 17.07 4.08
CA LEU A 51 -5.81 15.70 3.62
C LEU A 51 -6.67 14.69 4.42
N GLU A 52 -6.80 14.90 5.73
CA GLU A 52 -7.62 14.05 6.60
C GLU A 52 -9.09 14.07 6.18
N VAL A 53 -9.65 15.28 5.98
CA VAL A 53 -11.02 15.46 5.50
C VAL A 53 -11.20 14.82 4.11
N ALA A 54 -10.29 15.07 3.18
CA ALA A 54 -10.35 14.51 1.83
C ALA A 54 -10.24 12.98 1.80
N CYS A 55 -9.55 12.39 2.77
CA CYS A 55 -9.41 10.95 2.93
C CYS A 55 -10.45 10.33 3.86
N ASN A 56 -11.34 11.14 4.44
CA ASN A 56 -12.35 10.72 5.41
C ASN A 56 -11.74 9.93 6.59
N VAL A 57 -10.59 10.40 7.08
CA VAL A 57 -9.94 9.89 8.29
C VAL A 57 -10.13 10.87 9.44
N PRO A 58 -10.05 10.42 10.71
CA PRO A 58 -10.20 11.29 11.87
C PRO A 58 -9.23 12.47 11.88
N ALA A 59 -9.64 13.57 12.51
CA ALA A 59 -8.77 14.71 12.71
C ALA A 59 -7.59 14.32 13.61
N GLY A 60 -6.37 14.66 13.19
CA GLY A 60 -5.14 14.26 13.89
C GLY A 60 -4.67 12.85 13.55
N TRP A 61 -5.29 12.20 12.57
CA TRP A 61 -4.71 11.00 11.96
C TRP A 61 -3.28 11.32 11.54
N LEU A 62 -3.02 12.30 10.67
CA LEU A 62 -1.68 12.59 10.15
C LEU A 62 -0.63 13.06 11.17
N ASP A 63 -1.03 13.39 12.40
CA ASP A 63 -0.11 13.85 13.46
C ASP A 63 0.68 12.69 14.09
N GLU A 64 0.15 11.47 14.03
CA GLU A 64 0.77 10.29 14.62
C GLU A 64 1.65 9.53 13.61
N GLU A 65 2.85 9.18 14.05
CA GLU A 65 3.71 8.25 13.31
C GLU A 65 3.08 6.86 13.32
N ARG A 66 2.68 6.38 12.14
CA ARG A 66 2.08 5.05 11.96
C ARG A 66 3.04 4.14 11.20
N ALA A 67 3.11 2.89 11.66
CA ALA A 67 3.77 1.84 10.90
C ALA A 67 3.14 1.73 9.49
N PRO A 68 3.95 1.50 8.44
CA PRO A 68 3.44 1.34 7.09
C PRO A 68 2.37 0.24 7.06
N GLN A 69 1.19 0.57 6.54
CA GLN A 69 0.13 -0.42 6.39
C GLN A 69 0.38 -1.28 5.14
N GLY A 70 0.31 -2.59 5.31
CA GLY A 70 0.53 -3.58 4.26
C GLY A 70 1.84 -4.34 4.43
N LEU A 71 2.02 -5.36 3.59
CA LEU A 71 3.25 -6.14 3.53
C LEU A 71 4.39 -5.22 3.10
N SER A 72 5.44 -5.17 3.90
CA SER A 72 6.72 -4.55 3.57
C SER A 72 7.24 -5.08 2.22
N PRO A 73 8.15 -4.34 1.55
CA PRO A 73 8.75 -4.81 0.30
C PRO A 73 9.38 -6.20 0.43
N ALA A 74 9.96 -6.53 1.59
CA ALA A 74 10.52 -7.86 1.87
C ALA A 74 9.44 -8.94 1.91
N GLU A 75 8.32 -8.68 2.59
CA GLU A 75 7.19 -9.61 2.66
C GLU A 75 6.53 -9.80 1.28
N GLN A 76 6.43 -8.75 0.47
CA GLN A 76 5.93 -8.85 -0.91
C GLN A 76 6.85 -9.71 -1.78
N GLN A 77 8.17 -9.54 -1.68
CA GLN A 77 9.15 -10.35 -2.39
C GLN A 77 9.07 -11.82 -1.97
N PHE A 78 8.94 -12.08 -0.67
CA PHE A 78 8.75 -13.43 -0.14
C PHE A 78 7.50 -14.10 -0.73
N LEU A 79 6.35 -13.41 -0.70
CA LEU A 79 5.11 -13.96 -1.26
C LEU A 79 5.20 -14.19 -2.77
N ALA A 80 5.84 -13.30 -3.52
CA ALA A 80 6.07 -13.47 -4.95
C ALA A 80 6.91 -14.73 -5.23
N LEU A 81 7.98 -14.94 -4.47
CA LEU A 81 8.83 -16.12 -4.57
C LEU A 81 8.07 -17.41 -4.20
N ALA A 82 7.34 -17.39 -3.09
CA ALA A 82 6.55 -18.52 -2.61
C ALA A 82 5.48 -18.91 -3.64
N LEU A 83 4.78 -17.93 -4.23
CA LEU A 83 3.78 -18.18 -5.26
C LEU A 83 4.40 -18.75 -6.55
N LYS A 84 5.57 -18.26 -6.95
CA LYS A 84 6.32 -18.80 -8.10
C LYS A 84 6.71 -20.25 -7.87
N ALA A 85 7.27 -20.57 -6.70
CA ALA A 85 7.63 -21.94 -6.32
C ALA A 85 6.41 -22.86 -6.31
N TRP A 86 5.28 -22.40 -5.75
CA TRP A 86 4.02 -23.14 -5.70
C TRP A 86 3.48 -23.51 -7.09
N ARG A 87 3.54 -22.57 -8.04
CA ARG A 87 3.08 -22.76 -9.41
C ARG A 87 4.02 -23.65 -10.24
N ALA A 88 5.33 -23.51 -10.04
CA ALA A 88 6.34 -24.27 -10.78
C ALA A 88 6.46 -25.73 -10.33
N THR A 89 5.86 -26.10 -9.21
CA THR A 89 6.00 -27.44 -8.63
C THR A 89 4.73 -28.28 -8.67
N ASN A 90 4.90 -29.60 -8.50
CA ASN A 90 3.84 -30.60 -8.51
C ASN A 90 3.23 -30.82 -7.12
N ALA A 91 2.32 -31.79 -6.99
CA ALA A 91 1.63 -32.07 -5.73
C ALA A 91 2.59 -32.35 -4.55
N GLU A 92 3.70 -33.05 -4.81
CA GLU A 92 4.71 -33.37 -3.79
C GLU A 92 5.51 -32.13 -3.36
N GLY A 93 5.92 -31.29 -4.31
CA GLY A 93 6.62 -30.05 -3.99
C GLY A 93 5.75 -29.03 -3.26
N ARG A 94 4.45 -28.96 -3.58
CA ARG A 94 3.47 -28.15 -2.82
C ARG A 94 3.30 -28.66 -1.40
N LYS A 95 3.31 -29.98 -1.20
CA LYS A 95 3.26 -30.62 0.13
C LYS A 95 4.52 -30.27 0.93
N ARG A 96 5.71 -30.40 0.35
CA ARG A 96 6.98 -29.99 0.97
C ARG A 96 6.98 -28.51 1.37
N LEU A 97 6.56 -27.63 0.47
CA LEU A 97 6.50 -26.18 0.76
C LEU A 97 5.60 -25.89 1.97
N LYS A 98 4.42 -26.52 2.02
CA LYS A 98 3.51 -26.42 3.18
C LYS A 98 4.11 -26.97 4.46
N THR A 99 4.81 -28.10 4.40
CA THR A 99 5.45 -28.70 5.59
C THR A 99 6.51 -27.76 6.16
N VAL A 100 7.43 -27.26 5.34
CA VAL A 100 8.48 -26.33 5.79
C VAL A 100 7.87 -25.06 6.41
N LEU A 101 6.83 -24.50 5.78
CA LEU A 101 6.15 -23.33 6.34
C LEU A 101 5.49 -23.63 7.69
N LYS A 102 4.93 -24.82 7.88
CA LYS A 102 4.36 -25.23 9.18
C LYS A 102 5.43 -25.44 10.25
N GLU A 103 6.55 -26.07 9.91
CA GLU A 103 7.67 -26.27 10.84
C GLU A 103 8.25 -24.94 11.35
N ILE A 104 8.28 -23.92 10.49
CA ILE A 104 8.73 -22.56 10.86
C ILE A 104 7.73 -21.86 11.78
N LEU A 105 6.43 -22.15 11.65
CA LEU A 105 5.37 -21.50 12.44
C LEU A 105 5.16 -22.11 13.84
N GLY A 106 5.64 -23.34 14.08
CA GLY A 106 5.38 -24.10 15.31
C GLY A 106 4.12 -24.94 15.22
#